data_AF-A0A0V0J548-F1
#
_entry.id   AF-A0A0V0J548-F1
#
_cell.length_a   1.000
_cell.length_b   1.000
_cell.length_c   1.000
_cell.angle_alpha   90.00
_cell.angle_beta   90.00
_cell.angle_gamma   90.00
#
_symmetry.space_group_name_H-M   'P 1'
#
loop_
_entity.id
_entity.type
_entity.pdbx_description
1 polymer ?
#
loop_
_entity_poly.entity_id
_entity_poly.type
_entity_poly.pdbx_seq_one_letter_code
_entity_poly.pdbx_strand_id
1 'polypeptide(L)'
;MFTKIAFISILCWLNAMAAKHPNFPQWDQTPWVVSSVPEKISLSCVHEDFYPFNSLESAAIKTVWILPKETSYLHLAPGNKTEGWSAEPKALVIQKSFFNVPSAVDGMYVCAVLAKVPNSKDLFSWYYLRWGVGLYSHVPAMNPGGIERYTRQFTIAGVAVAVYSVLAIGFGLTMFFRYKGGPVKEEDEEDSSAESILSEKHTQEHVVHF
;
A
#
# COMPACT_ATOMS: atom_id res chain seq x y z
N MET A 1 17.59 -24.04 19.11
CA MET A 1 16.70 -22.88 19.36
C MET A 1 17.00 -21.70 18.42
N PHE A 2 18.26 -21.42 18.09
CA PHE A 2 18.68 -20.36 17.13
C PHE A 2 18.18 -20.52 15.69
N THR A 3 17.99 -21.75 15.21
CA THR A 3 17.48 -22.03 13.85
C THR A 3 16.03 -21.60 13.63
N LYS A 4 15.22 -21.48 14.68
CA LYS A 4 13.81 -21.05 14.56
C LYS A 4 13.64 -19.54 14.39
N ILE A 5 14.57 -18.74 14.90
CA ILE A 5 14.47 -17.26 14.88
C ILE A 5 14.97 -16.71 13.53
N ALA A 6 16.03 -17.29 12.96
CA ALA A 6 16.51 -16.95 11.62
C ALA A 6 15.48 -17.27 10.53
N PHE A 7 14.68 -18.33 10.71
CA PHE A 7 13.62 -18.70 9.77
C PHE A 7 12.47 -17.68 9.74
N ILE A 8 12.16 -17.06 10.89
CA ILE A 8 11.07 -16.08 11.01
C ILE A 8 11.44 -14.74 10.35
N SER A 9 12.70 -14.30 10.42
CA SER A 9 13.10 -13.04 9.76
C SER A 9 13.16 -13.16 8.22
N ILE A 10 13.57 -14.34 7.71
CA ILE A 10 13.58 -14.64 6.27
C ILE A 10 12.15 -14.77 5.72
N LEU A 11 11.22 -15.37 6.48
CA LEU A 11 9.80 -15.43 6.12
C LEU A 11 9.13 -14.05 6.07
N CYS A 12 9.60 -13.08 6.87
CA CYS A 12 9.07 -11.71 6.84
C CYS A 12 9.48 -10.93 5.58
N TRP A 13 10.64 -11.23 4.99
CA TRP A 13 11.11 -10.59 3.75
C TRP A 13 10.46 -11.17 2.49
N LEU A 14 10.08 -12.45 2.52
CA LEU A 14 9.41 -13.12 1.38
C LEU A 14 7.94 -12.70 1.18
N ASN A 15 7.27 -12.20 2.21
CA ASN A 15 5.86 -11.78 2.13
C ASN A 15 5.66 -10.32 1.67
N ALA A 16 6.73 -9.58 1.37
CA ALA A 16 6.65 -8.21 0.87
C ALA A 16 6.54 -8.12 -0.66
N MET A 17 6.36 -9.23 -1.37
CA MET A 17 5.86 -9.21 -2.74
C MET A 17 4.36 -9.44 -2.68
N ALA A 18 3.59 -8.34 -2.66
CA ALA A 18 2.15 -8.40 -2.88
C ALA A 18 1.89 -9.18 -4.18
N ALA A 19 1.43 -10.41 -4.05
CA ALA A 19 1.12 -11.28 -5.17
C ALA A 19 0.00 -10.62 -5.98
N LYS A 20 0.35 -10.00 -7.11
CA LYS A 20 -0.61 -9.51 -8.10
C LYS A 20 -1.32 -10.75 -8.66
N HIS A 21 -2.50 -11.07 -8.13
CA HIS A 21 -3.30 -12.20 -8.57
C HIS A 21 -3.63 -12.04 -10.07
N PRO A 22 -3.21 -12.97 -10.95
CA PRO A 22 -3.35 -12.83 -12.40
C PRO A 22 -4.74 -13.22 -12.95
N ASN A 23 -5.64 -13.75 -12.11
CA ASN A 23 -6.90 -14.38 -12.56
C ASN A 23 -8.18 -13.57 -12.28
N PHE A 24 -8.07 -12.33 -11.83
CA PHE A 24 -9.20 -11.41 -11.91
C PHE A 24 -9.07 -10.63 -13.21
N PRO A 25 -10.14 -10.42 -14.01
CA PRO A 25 -10.15 -9.35 -14.99
C PRO A 25 -9.93 -8.08 -14.17
N GLN A 26 -8.67 -7.69 -14.05
CA GLN A 26 -8.27 -6.47 -13.40
C GLN A 26 -9.02 -5.42 -14.19
N TRP A 27 -9.98 -4.77 -13.54
CA TRP A 27 -10.65 -3.60 -14.07
C TRP A 27 -9.58 -2.77 -14.75
N ASP A 28 -9.85 -2.39 -16.00
CA ASP A 28 -8.95 -1.65 -16.86
C ASP A 28 -7.96 -0.77 -16.05
N GLN A 29 -6.66 -0.95 -16.32
CA GLN A 29 -5.58 -0.32 -15.54
C GLN A 29 -5.60 1.20 -15.64
N THR A 30 -6.39 1.76 -16.55
CA THR A 30 -6.60 3.21 -16.64
C THR A 30 -7.10 3.73 -15.28
N PRO A 31 -6.39 4.68 -14.66
CA PRO A 31 -6.73 5.18 -13.34
C PRO A 31 -8.03 5.98 -13.40
N TRP A 32 -9.16 5.30 -13.21
CA TRP A 32 -10.49 5.90 -13.12
C TRP A 32 -10.62 6.80 -11.88
N VAL A 33 -9.75 6.62 -10.87
CA VAL A 33 -9.63 7.52 -9.72
C VAL A 33 -8.56 8.57 -10.00
N VAL A 34 -8.95 9.84 -9.97
CA VAL A 34 -8.06 10.96 -10.20
C VAL A 34 -7.89 11.76 -8.91
N SER A 35 -6.64 12.08 -8.59
CA SER A 35 -6.33 12.91 -7.42
C SER A 35 -6.92 14.31 -7.57
N SER A 36 -7.53 14.80 -6.49
CA SER A 36 -8.05 16.16 -6.43
C SER A 36 -7.01 17.18 -5.95
N VAL A 37 -5.74 16.79 -5.79
CA VAL A 37 -4.64 17.67 -5.35
C VAL A 37 -4.22 18.71 -6.39
N PRO A 38 -4.07 18.38 -7.69
CA PRO A 38 -3.64 19.37 -8.68
C PRO A 38 -4.66 20.50 -8.88
N GLU A 39 -4.18 21.73 -9.11
CA GLU A 39 -5.04 22.88 -9.42
C GLU A 39 -5.75 22.73 -10.78
N LYS A 40 -5.08 22.08 -11.74
CA LYS A 40 -5.63 21.76 -13.06
C LYS A 40 -5.76 20.25 -13.19
N ILE A 41 -6.99 19.79 -13.41
CA ILE A 41 -7.32 18.38 -13.62
C ILE A 41 -7.78 18.20 -15.07
N SER A 42 -7.30 17.16 -15.74
CA SER A 42 -7.74 16.80 -17.10
C SER A 42 -8.26 15.38 -17.09
N LEU A 43 -9.49 15.19 -17.55
CA LEU A 43 -10.16 13.89 -17.65
C LEU A 43 -10.32 13.53 -19.12
N SER A 44 -9.75 12.40 -19.55
CA SER A 44 -9.84 11.95 -20.94
C SER A 44 -11.24 11.40 -21.24
N CYS A 45 -11.78 11.66 -22.43
CA CYS A 45 -12.91 10.94 -23.00
C CYS A 45 -12.46 9.93 -24.08
N VAL A 46 -11.17 9.64 -24.15
CA VAL A 46 -10.58 8.69 -25.10
C VAL A 46 -10.05 7.49 -24.35
N HIS A 47 -10.31 6.30 -24.89
CA HIS A 47 -9.82 5.03 -24.38
C HIS A 47 -9.49 4.09 -25.54
N GLU A 48 -8.32 3.44 -25.51
CA GLU A 48 -7.81 2.66 -26.64
C GLU A 48 -8.64 1.39 -26.94
N ASP A 49 -9.07 0.69 -25.88
CA ASP A 49 -9.73 -0.62 -26.04
C ASP A 49 -11.27 -0.57 -26.16
N PHE A 50 -11.91 0.54 -25.80
CA PHE A 50 -13.36 0.60 -25.67
C PHE A 50 -14.01 1.42 -26.78
N TYR A 51 -14.88 0.77 -27.55
CA TYR A 51 -15.79 1.46 -28.46
C TYR A 51 -16.84 2.26 -27.66
N PRO A 52 -17.22 3.49 -28.07
CA PRO A 52 -16.74 4.30 -29.20
C PRO A 52 -15.56 5.21 -28.86
N PHE A 53 -15.03 5.13 -27.63
CA PHE A 53 -13.99 6.03 -27.12
C PHE A 53 -12.65 5.88 -27.84
N ASN A 54 -12.39 4.73 -28.45
CA ASN A 54 -11.20 4.46 -29.28
C ASN A 54 -11.21 5.17 -30.64
N SER A 55 -12.39 5.57 -31.11
CA SER A 55 -12.61 6.13 -32.44
C SER A 55 -13.57 7.32 -32.36
N LEU A 56 -13.38 8.15 -31.34
CA LEU A 56 -14.32 9.22 -30.96
C LEU A 56 -14.66 10.15 -32.14
N GLU A 57 -13.67 10.54 -32.95
CA GLU A 57 -13.86 11.48 -34.07
C GLU A 57 -14.72 10.91 -35.20
N SER A 58 -14.71 9.59 -35.41
CA SER A 58 -15.44 8.94 -36.50
C SER A 58 -16.73 8.25 -36.04
N ALA A 59 -16.78 7.79 -34.79
CA ALA A 59 -17.89 7.03 -34.24
C ALA A 59 -18.88 7.88 -33.43
N ALA A 60 -18.43 8.98 -32.82
CA ALA A 60 -19.29 9.79 -31.96
C ALA A 60 -20.19 10.71 -32.77
N ILE A 61 -21.49 10.61 -32.51
CA ILE A 61 -22.52 11.52 -33.03
C ILE A 61 -22.67 12.72 -32.10
N LYS A 62 -22.60 12.45 -30.79
CA LYS A 62 -22.73 13.46 -29.75
C LYS A 62 -21.93 13.07 -28.52
N THR A 63 -21.14 14.01 -28.01
CA THR A 63 -20.39 13.84 -26.75
C THR A 63 -20.91 14.86 -25.74
N VAL A 64 -21.14 14.41 -24.52
CA VAL A 64 -21.62 15.24 -23.41
C VAL A 64 -20.92 14.82 -22.13
N TRP A 65 -20.46 15.79 -21.36
CA TRP A 65 -19.96 15.58 -20.01
C TRP A 65 -21.06 15.80 -18.99
N ILE A 66 -21.22 14.84 -18.09
CA ILE A 66 -22.09 14.90 -16.93
C ILE A 66 -21.19 15.17 -15.72
N LEU A 67 -21.48 16.27 -15.02
CA LEU A 67 -20.73 16.73 -13.85
C LEU A 67 -21.19 15.98 -12.57
N PRO A 68 -20.46 16.12 -11.44
CA PRO A 68 -20.79 15.47 -10.17
C PRO A 68 -22.19 15.76 -9.68
N LYS A 69 -22.68 14.95 -8.73
CA LYS A 69 -24.09 14.97 -8.26
C LYS A 69 -24.61 16.38 -7.95
N GLU A 70 -23.81 17.22 -7.29
CA GLU A 70 -24.17 18.59 -6.92
C GLU A 70 -24.37 19.52 -8.13
N THR A 71 -23.74 19.22 -9.25
CA THR A 71 -23.83 19.96 -10.52
C THR A 71 -24.32 19.09 -11.67
N SER A 72 -24.96 17.97 -11.37
CA SER A 72 -25.40 16.97 -12.37
C SER A 72 -26.45 17.51 -13.35
N TYR A 73 -27.09 18.63 -13.04
CA TYR A 73 -27.99 19.35 -13.96
C TYR A 73 -27.23 20.08 -15.09
N LEU A 74 -25.92 20.31 -14.92
CA LEU A 74 -25.06 20.92 -15.93
C LEU A 74 -24.45 19.83 -16.80
N HIS A 75 -24.90 19.82 -18.06
CA HIS A 75 -24.35 18.96 -19.10
C HIS A 75 -23.49 19.81 -20.04
N LEU A 76 -22.21 19.47 -20.16
CA LEU A 76 -21.26 20.24 -20.98
C LEU A 76 -20.97 19.52 -22.29
N ALA A 77 -21.36 20.14 -23.41
CA ALA A 77 -20.93 19.70 -24.73
C ALA A 77 -19.51 20.23 -25.04
N PRO A 78 -18.75 19.56 -25.92
CA PRO A 78 -17.47 20.08 -26.40
C PRO A 78 -17.57 21.53 -26.88
N GLY A 79 -16.62 22.36 -26.46
CA GLY A 79 -16.59 23.81 -26.72
C GLY A 79 -17.26 24.65 -25.63
N ASN A 80 -18.11 24.05 -24.79
CA ASN A 80 -18.75 24.77 -23.69
C ASN A 80 -17.78 24.96 -22.52
N LYS A 81 -17.86 26.15 -21.91
CA LYS A 81 -17.14 26.51 -20.70
C LYS A 81 -18.13 27.04 -19.67
N THR A 82 -17.92 26.65 -18.42
CA THR A 82 -18.67 27.11 -17.24
C THR A 82 -17.67 27.36 -16.11
N GLU A 83 -18.12 27.89 -14.97
CA GLU A 83 -17.26 28.27 -13.84
C GLU A 83 -16.25 27.17 -13.48
N GLY A 84 -15.00 27.32 -13.95
CA GLY A 84 -13.92 26.36 -13.73
C GLY A 84 -13.95 25.06 -14.56
N TRP A 85 -15.00 24.77 -15.34
CA TRP A 85 -15.04 23.62 -16.26
C TRP A 85 -14.93 24.05 -17.72
N SER A 86 -14.10 23.34 -18.48
CA SER A 86 -13.94 23.52 -19.93
C SER A 86 -14.01 22.16 -20.61
N ALA A 87 -15.09 21.92 -21.36
CA ALA A 87 -15.24 20.70 -22.14
C ALA A 87 -14.52 20.85 -23.48
N GLU A 88 -13.40 20.16 -23.63
CA GLU A 88 -12.69 20.01 -24.90
C GLU A 88 -13.22 18.80 -25.66
N PRO A 89 -12.97 18.67 -26.98
CA PRO A 89 -13.47 17.56 -27.79
C PRO A 89 -13.09 16.17 -27.29
N LYS A 90 -11.91 16.05 -26.66
CA LYS A 90 -11.35 14.78 -26.18
C LYS A 90 -11.20 14.70 -24.66
N ALA A 91 -11.44 15.78 -23.93
CA ALA A 91 -11.16 15.84 -22.51
C ALA A 91 -12.04 16.87 -21.79
N LEU A 92 -12.25 16.69 -20.49
CA LEU A 92 -12.77 17.72 -19.61
C LEU A 92 -11.61 18.31 -18.81
N VAL A 93 -11.40 19.61 -18.94
CA VAL A 93 -10.41 20.35 -18.17
C VAL A 93 -11.13 21.06 -17.03
N ILE A 94 -10.62 20.86 -15.82
CA ILE A 94 -11.14 21.46 -14.59
C ILE A 94 -10.05 22.33 -13.99
N GLN A 95 -10.39 23.59 -13.70
CA GLN A 95 -9.47 24.56 -13.10
C GLN A 95 -10.02 24.96 -11.73
N LYS A 96 -9.37 24.45 -10.67
CA LYS A 96 -9.82 24.61 -9.28
C LYS A 96 -9.84 26.06 -8.80
N SER A 97 -8.97 26.90 -9.35
CA SER A 97 -8.85 28.32 -9.00
C SER A 97 -10.09 29.16 -9.28
N PHE A 98 -10.98 28.68 -10.16
CA PHE A 98 -12.23 29.38 -10.51
C PHE A 98 -13.42 29.01 -9.61
N PHE A 99 -13.23 28.07 -8.68
CA PHE A 99 -14.28 27.67 -7.74
C PHE A 99 -14.15 28.42 -6.43
N ASN A 100 -15.28 28.91 -5.90
CA ASN A 100 -15.34 29.44 -4.53
C ASN A 100 -15.03 28.36 -3.49
N VAL A 101 -15.37 27.10 -3.78
CA VAL A 101 -15.13 25.93 -2.93
C VAL A 101 -14.36 24.89 -3.75
N PRO A 102 -13.02 24.76 -3.60
CA PRO A 102 -12.19 23.85 -4.40
C PRO A 102 -12.52 22.36 -4.26
N SER A 103 -13.21 21.97 -3.18
CA SER A 103 -13.69 20.61 -2.94
C SER A 103 -15.01 20.29 -3.65
N ALA A 104 -15.72 21.28 -4.19
CA ALA A 104 -16.93 21.06 -5.00
C ALA A 104 -16.63 20.35 -6.33
N VAL A 105 -15.35 20.26 -6.70
CA VAL A 105 -14.84 19.50 -7.85
C VAL A 105 -14.77 18.00 -7.54
N ASP A 106 -14.85 17.58 -6.28
CA ASP A 106 -14.73 16.17 -5.93
C ASP A 106 -16.03 15.43 -6.22
N GLY A 107 -15.95 14.29 -6.90
CA GLY A 107 -17.09 13.46 -7.25
C GLY A 107 -16.91 12.64 -8.53
N MET A 108 -18.04 12.11 -9.01
CA MET A 108 -18.08 11.27 -10.21
C MET A 108 -18.39 12.11 -11.45
N TYR A 109 -17.48 12.10 -12.41
CA TYR A 109 -17.64 12.67 -13.74
C TYR A 109 -17.91 11.56 -14.74
N VAL A 110 -18.77 11.84 -15.74
CA VAL A 110 -19.09 10.87 -16.78
C VAL A 110 -18.97 11.53 -18.14
N CYS A 111 -18.15 10.95 -19.02
CA CYS A 111 -18.22 11.25 -20.45
C CYS A 111 -19.26 10.32 -21.09
N ALA A 112 -20.35 10.90 -21.57
CA ALA A 112 -21.41 10.21 -22.28
C ALA A 112 -21.26 10.45 -23.78
N VAL A 113 -21.17 9.37 -24.56
CA VAL A 113 -21.02 9.42 -26.01
C VAL A 113 -22.17 8.66 -26.65
N LEU A 114 -22.91 9.35 -27.52
CA LEU A 114 -23.89 8.73 -28.40
C LEU A 114 -23.17 8.25 -29.66
N ALA A 115 -23.19 6.94 -29.89
CA ALA A 115 -22.62 6.33 -31.07
C ALA A 115 -23.52 5.22 -31.61
N LYS A 116 -23.28 4.84 -32.86
CA LYS A 116 -23.97 3.73 -33.52
C LYS A 116 -23.46 2.40 -32.95
N VAL A 117 -24.35 1.44 -32.71
CA VAL A 117 -23.90 0.13 -32.23
C VAL A 117 -23.12 -0.59 -33.34
N PRO A 118 -21.91 -1.13 -33.07
CA PRO A 118 -21.17 -1.90 -34.06
C PRO A 118 -22.04 -3.05 -34.58
N ASN A 119 -22.02 -3.31 -35.89
CA ASN A 119 -22.81 -4.35 -36.56
C ASN A 119 -24.34 -4.13 -36.61
N SER A 120 -24.86 -2.97 -36.19
CA SER A 120 -26.26 -2.59 -36.41
C SER A 120 -26.39 -1.43 -37.39
N LYS A 121 -27.45 -1.41 -38.20
CA LYS A 121 -27.70 -0.33 -39.18
C LYS A 121 -28.46 0.86 -38.61
N ASP A 122 -29.34 0.63 -37.63
CA ASP A 122 -30.28 1.66 -37.15
C ASP A 122 -30.28 1.82 -35.61
N LEU A 123 -29.42 1.10 -34.89
CA LEU A 123 -29.33 1.22 -33.44
C LEU A 123 -28.26 2.20 -33.01
N PHE A 124 -28.64 3.12 -32.14
CA PHE A 124 -27.76 4.05 -31.45
C PHE A 124 -27.85 3.80 -29.96
N SER A 125 -26.71 3.92 -29.27
CA SER A 125 -26.68 3.76 -27.82
C SER A 125 -25.74 4.77 -27.18
N TRP A 126 -26.02 5.05 -25.91
CA TRP A 126 -25.16 5.87 -25.08
C TRP A 126 -24.12 4.99 -24.41
N TYR A 127 -22.86 5.38 -24.59
CA TYR A 127 -21.70 4.78 -23.94
C TYR A 127 -21.17 5.73 -22.88
N TYR A 128 -20.66 5.17 -21.78
CA TYR A 128 -20.27 5.95 -20.61
C TYR A 128 -18.85 5.60 -20.17
N LEU A 129 -17.99 6.61 -20.06
CA LEU A 129 -16.68 6.53 -19.42
C LEU A 129 -16.73 7.33 -18.12
N ARG A 130 -16.25 6.78 -17.01
CA ARG A 130 -16.44 7.36 -15.67
C ARG A 130 -15.11 7.67 -15.00
N TRP A 131 -15.07 8.80 -14.31
CA TRP A 131 -13.92 9.26 -13.54
C TRP A 131 -14.35 9.66 -12.14
N GLY A 132 -13.63 9.21 -11.12
CA GLY A 132 -13.82 9.59 -9.74
C GLY A 132 -12.73 10.56 -9.30
N VAL A 133 -13.04 11.84 -9.30
CA VAL A 133 -12.12 12.88 -8.84
C VAL A 133 -12.25 13.02 -7.33
N GLY A 134 -11.16 12.87 -6.59
CA GLY A 134 -11.17 13.11 -5.14
C GLY A 134 -12.04 12.16 -4.32
N LEU A 135 -12.45 10.99 -4.85
CA LEU A 135 -13.28 10.01 -4.13
C LEU A 135 -12.73 9.63 -2.74
N TYR A 136 -11.41 9.67 -2.59
CA TYR A 136 -10.71 9.32 -1.36
C TYR A 136 -9.89 10.48 -0.78
N SER A 137 -10.22 11.72 -1.14
CA SER A 137 -9.54 12.91 -0.60
C SER A 137 -9.71 13.04 0.93
N HIS A 138 -10.77 12.44 1.48
CA HIS A 138 -11.00 12.34 2.92
C HIS A 138 -10.14 11.26 3.62
N VAL A 139 -9.50 10.35 2.87
CA VAL A 139 -8.69 9.26 3.43
C VAL A 139 -7.27 9.77 3.67
N PRO A 140 -6.77 9.83 4.92
CA PRO A 140 -5.46 10.39 5.23
C PRO A 140 -4.29 9.72 4.50
N ALA A 141 -4.44 8.45 4.13
CA ALA A 141 -3.44 7.70 3.38
C ALA A 141 -3.29 8.16 1.91
N MET A 142 -4.34 8.70 1.29
CA MET A 142 -4.34 9.18 -0.10
C MET A 142 -3.93 10.64 -0.24
N ASN A 143 -3.80 11.37 0.86
CA ASN A 143 -3.29 12.73 0.87
C ASN A 143 -1.79 12.74 0.56
N PRO A 144 -1.26 13.83 -0.03
CA PRO A 144 0.17 13.96 -0.30
C PRO A 144 0.97 13.79 1.01
N GLY A 145 1.94 12.87 0.99
CA GLY A 145 2.73 12.50 2.17
C GLY A 145 2.04 11.52 3.15
N GLY A 146 0.79 11.12 2.91
CA GLY A 146 0.07 10.14 3.72
C GLY A 146 0.75 8.78 3.71
N ILE A 147 1.00 8.23 2.52
CA ILE A 147 1.71 6.96 2.34
C ILE A 147 3.09 6.99 3.02
N GLU A 148 3.84 8.09 2.86
CA GLU A 148 5.17 8.24 3.48
C GLU A 148 5.12 8.21 5.01
N ARG A 149 4.08 8.78 5.63
CA ARG A 149 3.90 8.71 7.08
C ARG A 149 3.62 7.28 7.55
N TYR A 150 2.79 6.54 6.82
CA TYR A 150 2.50 5.13 7.14
C TYR A 150 3.72 4.23 6.90
N THR A 151 4.37 4.35 5.74
CA THR A 151 5.56 3.53 5.42
C THR A 151 6.74 3.85 6.33
N ARG A 152 6.90 5.09 6.78
CA ARG A 152 7.93 5.47 7.77
C ARG A 152 7.78 4.73 9.09
N GLN A 153 6.55 4.50 9.57
CA GLN A 153 6.33 3.75 10.80
C GLN A 153 6.72 2.27 10.63
N PHE A 154 6.39 1.68 9.48
CA PHE A 154 6.77 0.30 9.16
C PHE A 154 8.28 0.14 8.96
N THR A 155 8.97 1.10 8.35
CA THR A 155 10.44 1.05 8.21
C THR A 155 11.13 1.18 9.57
N ILE A 156 10.66 2.08 10.45
CA ILE A 156 11.19 2.21 11.82
C ILE A 156 10.99 0.89 12.60
N ALA A 157 9.80 0.30 12.52
CA ALA A 157 9.53 -0.99 13.16
C ALA A 157 10.42 -2.11 12.62
N GLY A 158 10.64 -2.16 11.29
CA GLY A 158 11.53 -3.12 10.66
C GLY A 158 12.99 -2.98 11.13
N VAL A 159 13.49 -1.74 11.23
CA VAL A 159 14.83 -1.47 11.76
C VAL A 159 14.95 -1.87 13.23
N ALA A 160 13.94 -1.59 14.05
CA ALA A 160 13.94 -1.96 15.47
C ALA A 160 14.02 -3.48 15.67
N VAL A 161 13.25 -4.24 14.89
CA VAL A 161 13.29 -5.72 14.92
C VAL A 161 14.66 -6.25 14.48
N ALA A 162 15.26 -5.65 13.44
CA ALA A 162 16.60 -6.03 12.98
C ALA A 162 17.65 -5.82 14.07
N VAL A 163 17.67 -4.66 14.73
CA VAL A 163 18.62 -4.36 15.82
C VAL A 163 18.45 -5.33 16.99
N TYR A 164 17.21 -5.59 17.40
CA TYR A 164 16.93 -6.55 18.47
C TYR A 164 17.42 -7.97 18.14
N SER A 165 17.23 -8.41 16.89
CA SER A 165 17.70 -9.72 16.45
C SER A 165 19.23 -9.86 16.54
N VAL A 166 19.99 -8.81 16.17
CA VAL A 166 21.46 -8.80 16.25
C VAL A 166 21.93 -8.85 17.71
N LEU A 167 21.31 -8.07 18.60
CA LEU A 167 21.62 -8.09 20.03
C LEU A 167 21.32 -9.45 20.66
N ALA A 168 20.18 -10.06 20.33
CA ALA A 168 19.82 -11.38 20.84
C ALA A 168 20.79 -12.49 20.37
N ILE A 169 21.24 -12.43 19.11
CA ILE A 169 22.27 -13.34 18.59
C ILE A 169 23.61 -13.11 19.28
N GLY A 170 24.05 -11.86 19.43
CA GLY A 170 25.30 -11.53 20.12
C GLY A 170 25.31 -11.96 21.58
N PHE A 171 24.21 -11.73 22.30
CA PHE A 171 24.03 -12.18 23.68
C PHE A 171 23.99 -13.72 23.76
N GLY A 172 23.36 -14.37 22.79
CA GLY A 172 23.33 -15.81 22.66
C GLY A 172 24.71 -16.43 22.43
N LEU A 173 25.51 -15.84 21.55
CA LEU A 173 26.87 -16.30 21.27
C LEU A 173 27.79 -16.09 22.48
N THR A 174 27.70 -14.95 23.16
CA THR A 174 28.52 -14.69 24.37
C THR A 174 28.17 -15.63 25.51
N MET A 175 26.89 -15.93 25.75
CA MET A 175 26.44 -16.98 26.69
C MET A 175 26.96 -18.36 26.28
N PHE A 176 26.90 -18.72 24.99
CA PHE A 176 27.36 -20.01 24.50
C PHE A 176 28.88 -20.20 24.66
N PHE A 177 29.67 -19.18 24.32
CA PHE A 177 31.12 -19.21 24.51
C PHE A 177 31.53 -19.21 25.98
N ARG A 178 30.81 -18.51 26.88
CA ARG A 178 31.06 -18.60 28.32
C ARG A 178 30.71 -19.96 28.91
N TYR A 179 29.64 -20.60 28.42
CA TYR A 179 29.24 -21.92 28.90
C TYR A 179 30.22 -23.03 28.45
N LYS A 180 30.78 -22.94 27.25
CA LYS A 180 31.81 -23.89 26.76
C LYS A 180 33.25 -23.54 27.15
N GLY A 181 33.52 -22.32 27.60
CA GLY A 181 34.85 -21.84 28.02
C GLY A 181 35.04 -21.79 29.54
N GLY A 182 34.23 -22.53 30.32
CA GLY A 182 34.53 -22.75 31.74
C GLY A 182 35.84 -23.55 31.87
N PRO A 183 36.67 -23.27 32.90
CA PRO A 183 38.00 -23.86 33.01
C PRO A 183 37.93 -25.39 32.93
N VAL A 184 38.72 -25.96 32.03
CA VAL A 184 38.97 -27.41 31.96
C VAL A 184 39.52 -27.82 33.32
N LYS A 185 38.80 -28.66 34.05
CA LYS A 185 39.39 -29.39 35.17
C LYS A 185 40.35 -30.40 34.55
N GLU A 186 41.64 -30.20 34.77
CA GLU A 186 42.65 -31.23 34.52
C GLU A 186 42.47 -32.32 35.60
N GLU A 187 41.88 -33.43 35.17
CA GLU A 187 41.99 -34.79 35.74
C GLU A 187 42.90 -35.53 34.71
N ASP A 188 43.99 -36.24 35.00
CA ASP A 188 44.61 -36.87 36.18
C ASP A 188 46.13 -37.05 35.89
N GLU A 189 47.05 -37.22 36.87
CA GLU A 189 47.79 -38.46 37.26
C GLU A 189 49.22 -37.96 37.68
N GLU A 190 49.96 -38.40 38.70
CA GLU A 190 50.23 -39.73 39.28
C GLU A 190 50.66 -39.66 40.78
N ASP A 191 50.27 -40.72 41.49
CA ASP A 191 50.99 -41.50 42.51
C ASP A 191 51.39 -41.03 43.93
N SER A 192 50.89 -41.86 44.87
CA SER A 192 51.51 -42.35 46.10
C SER A 192 51.53 -41.44 47.34
N SER A 193 50.61 -41.70 48.28
CA SER A 193 50.97 -42.42 49.51
C SER A 193 49.82 -42.45 50.52
N ALA A 194 49.59 -43.67 51.00
CA ALA A 194 48.99 -44.11 52.24
C ALA A 194 48.45 -43.08 53.27
N GLU A 195 47.25 -43.43 53.75
CA GLU A 195 46.84 -43.49 55.15
C GLU A 195 46.42 -42.24 55.95
N SER A 196 45.33 -42.50 56.69
CA SER A 196 44.90 -41.91 57.96
C SER A 196 44.09 -40.61 57.87
N ILE A 197 42.77 -40.70 57.99
CA ILE A 197 42.01 -40.58 59.26
C ILE A 197 41.86 -39.10 59.69
N LEU A 198 40.64 -38.57 59.62
CA LEU A 198 39.79 -38.21 60.78
C LEU A 198 38.78 -37.11 60.36
N SER A 199 37.49 -37.38 60.63
CA SER A 199 36.45 -36.50 61.20
C SER A 199 36.49 -35.00 60.85
N GLU A 200 35.41 -34.33 60.45
CA GLU A 200 34.26 -34.10 61.34
C GLU A 200 33.10 -33.38 60.63
N LYS A 201 31.89 -33.83 60.95
CA LYS A 201 30.57 -33.18 60.78
C LYS A 201 30.59 -31.65 60.90
N HIS A 202 29.77 -30.96 60.10
CA HIS A 202 28.48 -30.43 60.61
C HIS A 202 27.59 -29.91 59.47
N THR A 203 26.39 -30.49 59.37
CA THR A 203 25.23 -30.00 58.63
C THR A 203 24.53 -28.93 59.45
N GLN A 204 24.15 -27.78 58.89
CA GLN A 204 22.92 -27.12 59.35
C GLN A 204 22.33 -26.21 58.27
N GLU A 205 21.24 -26.70 57.68
CA GLU A 205 20.18 -25.89 57.09
C GLU A 205 19.48 -25.11 58.19
N HIS A 206 19.10 -23.85 57.89
CA HIS A 206 17.99 -23.21 58.58
C HIS A 206 17.03 -22.66 57.52
N VAL A 207 15.93 -23.39 57.32
CA VAL A 207 14.73 -22.96 56.61
C VAL A 207 13.83 -22.23 57.60
N VAL A 208 13.30 -21.09 57.16
CA VAL A 208 12.30 -20.27 57.86
C VAL A 208 10.91 -20.79 57.51
N HIS A 209 10.06 -21.02 58.51
CA HIS A 209 8.61 -21.14 58.33
C HIS A 209 7.89 -20.31 59.41
N PHE A 210 7.12 -19.34 58.91
CA PHE A 210 6.08 -18.48 59.52
C PHE A 210 6.44 -17.66 60.77
#